data_AF-A0A929D0X7-F1
#
_entry.id   AF-A0A929D0X7-F1
#
_cell.length_a   1.000
_cell.length_b   1.000
_cell.length_c   1.000
_cell.angle_alpha   90.00
_cell.angle_beta   90.00
_cell.angle_gamma   90.00
#
_symmetry.space_group_name_H-M   'P 1'
#
loop_
_entity.id
_entity.type
_entity.pdbx_description
1 polymer ?
#
loop_
_entity_poly.entity_id
_entity_poly.type
_entity_poly.pdbx_seq_one_letter_code
_entity_poly.pdbx_strand_id
1 'polypeptide(L)'
;MTMLVRIETKIREHRRLIKELRRRLSLGRKSRIDKVEAKRIKNAISWHSSRIKEYQLLLITFRTIVDGLAFIYFDKWDIKPLSFKEHAGFISGKAGLDFELRILRLAFSSGHIAILNDLTNCLRYGDITILANGRKLFIEAKSGRKGNARVQRQKSELEDIAEYLTSGKSDKFHAIGGVEGEFTRVSIHRPEVDHRNRLNAIISRARERVDKYCMEEIEPGLYYGATYVADRKVLGTLIDKPPGSVIVSFTNELKYSGLGYYPFSLSIYDPEAWYEFCSGKLMLLLVVETKVIEDRLSSHGISVKITNEWTKFPIELTDIEAVEGANKSLVGGHFFGRLFYEFLSLYWLLEEMIYLYHQDRD
;
A
#
# COMPACT_ATOMS: atom_id res chain seq x y z
N MET A 1 10.07 17.01 -10.63
CA MET A 1 8.78 17.20 -11.34
C MET A 1 8.87 16.91 -12.84
N THR A 2 9.90 17.36 -13.56
CA THR A 2 10.08 17.17 -15.02
C THR A 2 9.99 15.71 -15.47
N MET A 3 10.55 14.77 -14.70
CA MET A 3 10.52 13.34 -15.04
C MET A 3 9.11 12.74 -14.99
N LEU A 4 8.34 13.01 -13.92
CA LEU A 4 6.95 12.55 -13.80
C LEU A 4 6.08 13.10 -14.92
N VAL A 5 6.20 14.40 -15.22
CA VAL A 5 5.49 15.05 -16.34
C VAL A 5 5.83 14.39 -17.68
N ARG A 6 7.09 14.03 -17.90
CA ARG A 6 7.52 13.31 -19.10
C ARG A 6 6.88 11.93 -19.19
N ILE A 7 6.84 11.19 -18.09
CA ILE A 7 6.21 9.85 -18.03
C ILE A 7 4.70 9.97 -18.32
N GLU A 8 4.00 10.92 -17.70
CA GLU A 8 2.58 11.15 -17.95
C GLU A 8 2.30 11.55 -19.40
N THR A 9 3.15 12.39 -19.99
CA THR A 9 3.09 12.74 -21.41
C THR A 9 3.19 11.48 -22.28
N LYS A 10 4.12 10.57 -21.98
CA LYS A 10 4.25 9.29 -22.70
C LYS A 10 3.01 8.41 -22.58
N ILE A 11 2.38 8.36 -21.40
CA ILE A 11 1.11 7.63 -21.23
C ILE A 11 0.01 8.23 -22.13
N ARG A 12 -0.10 9.56 -22.20
CA ARG A 12 -1.10 10.22 -23.06
C ARG A 12 -0.83 9.98 -24.54
N GLU A 13 0.42 10.07 -24.97
CA GLU A 13 0.82 9.76 -26.34
C GLU A 13 0.37 8.36 -26.73
N HIS A 14 0.65 7.35 -25.90
CA HIS A 14 0.23 5.97 -26.16
C HIS A 14 -1.30 5.80 -26.12
N ARG A 15 -2.01 6.46 -25.19
CA ARG A 15 -3.48 6.45 -25.17
C ARG A 15 -4.07 7.07 -26.44
N ARG A 16 -3.48 8.15 -26.95
CA ARG A 16 -3.87 8.79 -28.22
C ARG A 16 -3.66 7.85 -29.40
N LEU A 17 -2.50 7.20 -29.49
CA LEU A 17 -2.19 6.23 -30.55
C LEU A 17 -3.15 5.04 -30.52
N ILE A 18 -3.48 4.49 -29.35
CA ILE A 18 -4.50 3.44 -29.22
C ILE A 18 -5.86 3.91 -29.75
N LYS A 19 -6.28 5.14 -29.39
CA LYS A 19 -7.55 5.71 -29.86
C LYS A 19 -7.59 5.82 -31.38
N GLU A 20 -6.48 6.25 -32.00
CA GLU A 20 -6.35 6.35 -33.45
C GLU A 20 -6.37 4.98 -34.14
N LEU A 21 -5.63 4.01 -33.62
CA LEU A 21 -5.60 2.62 -34.12
C LEU A 21 -6.99 1.96 -34.02
N ARG A 22 -7.71 2.17 -32.91
CA ARG A 22 -9.09 1.70 -32.74
C ARG A 22 -10.04 2.36 -33.75
N ARG A 23 -9.87 3.66 -34.02
CA ARG A 23 -10.64 4.38 -35.04
C ARG A 23 -10.40 3.81 -36.44
N ARG A 24 -9.14 3.53 -36.80
CA ARG A 24 -8.79 2.87 -38.07
C ARG A 24 -9.46 1.50 -38.23
N LEU A 25 -9.45 0.69 -37.17
CA LEU A 25 -10.09 -0.62 -37.16
C LEU A 25 -11.62 -0.53 -37.29
N SER A 26 -12.23 0.53 -36.75
CA SER A 26 -13.66 0.80 -36.89
C SER A 26 -14.05 1.29 -38.29
N LEU A 27 -13.28 2.23 -38.87
CA LEU A 27 -13.50 2.74 -40.22
C LEU A 27 -13.26 1.66 -41.29
N GLY A 28 -12.28 0.80 -41.08
CA GLY A 28 -11.99 -0.35 -41.94
C GLY A 28 -12.97 -1.51 -41.89
N ARG A 29 -13.97 -1.46 -41.00
CA ARG A 29 -15.15 -2.34 -41.15
C ARG A 29 -16.06 -1.87 -42.28
N LYS A 30 -16.00 -0.58 -42.66
CA LYS A 30 -16.73 -0.01 -43.80
C LYS A 30 -15.95 -0.17 -45.11
N SER A 31 -14.61 -0.10 -45.07
CA SER A 31 -13.71 -0.41 -46.19
C SER A 31 -12.88 -1.64 -45.85
N ARG A 32 -13.26 -2.83 -46.35
CA ARG A 32 -12.64 -4.16 -46.10
C ARG A 32 -11.13 -4.09 -45.78
N ILE A 33 -10.76 -3.87 -44.52
CA ILE A 33 -9.38 -4.05 -44.07
C ILE A 33 -9.09 -5.55 -44.10
N ASP A 34 -7.98 -5.94 -44.70
CA ASP A 34 -7.59 -7.35 -44.76
C ASP A 34 -7.26 -7.91 -43.35
N LYS A 35 -7.28 -9.24 -43.22
CA LYS A 35 -7.04 -9.91 -41.94
C LYS A 35 -5.62 -9.68 -41.38
N VAL A 36 -4.63 -9.48 -42.25
CA VAL A 36 -3.22 -9.26 -41.88
C VAL A 36 -3.05 -7.89 -41.26
N GLU A 37 -3.63 -6.86 -41.87
CA GLU A 37 -3.59 -5.48 -41.38
C GLU A 37 -4.40 -5.34 -40.09
N ALA A 38 -5.56 -6.00 -39.99
CA ALA A 38 -6.31 -6.06 -38.73
C ALA A 38 -5.49 -6.70 -37.59
N LYS A 39 -4.72 -7.75 -37.87
CA LYS A 39 -3.83 -8.39 -36.89
C LYS A 39 -2.68 -7.47 -36.49
N ARG A 40 -2.05 -6.76 -37.44
CA ARG A 40 -1.00 -5.77 -37.17
C ARG A 40 -1.49 -4.64 -36.25
N ILE A 41 -2.67 -4.09 -36.54
CA ILE A 41 -3.28 -3.04 -35.70
C ILE A 41 -3.55 -3.55 -34.28
N LYS A 42 -4.10 -4.76 -34.12
CA LYS A 42 -4.33 -5.37 -32.80
C LYS A 42 -3.04 -5.56 -32.02
N ASN A 43 -1.97 -6.02 -32.67
CA ASN A 43 -0.66 -6.17 -32.05
C ASN A 43 -0.09 -4.81 -31.61
N ALA A 44 -0.23 -3.76 -32.43
CA ALA A 44 0.20 -2.41 -32.07
C ALA A 44 -0.59 -1.86 -30.87
N ILE A 45 -1.92 -2.09 -30.81
CA ILE A 45 -2.75 -1.73 -29.64
C ILE A 45 -2.25 -2.45 -28.39
N SER A 46 -1.97 -3.75 -28.48
CA SER A 46 -1.43 -4.55 -27.36
C SER A 46 -0.08 -3.98 -26.88
N TRP A 47 0.84 -3.70 -27.80
CA TRP A 47 2.13 -3.10 -27.50
C TRP A 47 2.01 -1.74 -26.79
N HIS A 48 1.21 -0.83 -27.32
CA HIS A 48 0.98 0.47 -26.67
C HIS A 48 0.31 0.33 -25.30
N SER A 49 -0.58 -0.66 -25.13
CA SER A 49 -1.21 -0.95 -23.84
C SER A 49 -0.20 -1.45 -22.82
N SER A 50 0.76 -2.29 -23.22
CA SER A 50 1.90 -2.70 -22.39
C SER A 50 2.74 -1.49 -21.97
N ARG A 51 3.10 -0.62 -22.92
CA ARG A 51 3.86 0.59 -22.61
C ARG A 51 3.16 1.50 -21.62
N ILE A 52 1.84 1.65 -21.70
CA ILE A 52 1.07 2.41 -20.71
C ILE A 52 1.25 1.80 -19.31
N LYS A 53 1.13 0.47 -19.18
CA LYS A 53 1.31 -0.22 -17.90
C LYS A 53 2.72 -0.02 -17.34
N GLU A 54 3.75 -0.12 -18.18
CA GLU A 54 5.15 0.13 -17.80
C GLU A 54 5.36 1.56 -17.28
N TYR A 55 4.84 2.57 -17.98
CA TYR A 55 4.94 3.95 -17.52
C TYR A 55 4.12 4.23 -16.26
N GLN A 56 2.95 3.60 -16.09
CA GLN A 56 2.17 3.67 -14.85
C GLN A 56 2.94 3.06 -13.68
N LEU A 57 3.61 1.92 -13.91
CA LEU A 57 4.47 1.30 -12.92
C LEU A 57 5.59 2.24 -12.49
N LEU A 58 6.27 2.87 -13.44
CA LEU A 58 7.31 3.86 -13.16
C LEU A 58 6.78 5.03 -12.33
N LEU A 59 5.59 5.56 -12.65
CA LEU A 59 4.98 6.62 -11.83
C LEU A 59 4.76 6.17 -10.39
N ILE A 60 4.20 4.99 -10.19
CA ILE A 60 3.96 4.46 -8.84
C ILE A 60 5.28 4.27 -8.10
N THR A 61 6.32 3.71 -8.75
CA THR A 61 7.66 3.54 -8.17
C THR A 61 8.29 4.86 -7.78
N PHE A 62 8.19 5.92 -8.59
CA PHE A 62 8.71 7.24 -8.19
C PHE A 62 7.94 7.82 -7.00
N ARG A 63 6.62 7.61 -6.94
CA ARG A 63 5.80 8.05 -5.81
C ARG A 63 6.16 7.35 -4.51
N THR A 64 6.66 6.10 -4.52
CA THR A 64 7.11 5.42 -3.29
C THR A 64 8.33 6.06 -2.63
N ILE A 65 9.14 6.81 -3.38
CA ILE A 65 10.23 7.61 -2.82
C ILE A 65 9.64 8.76 -1.99
N VAL A 66 8.60 9.42 -2.52
CA VAL A 66 7.92 10.53 -1.83
C VAL A 66 7.06 10.01 -0.68
N ASP A 67 6.50 8.81 -0.79
CA ASP A 67 5.89 8.12 0.35
C ASP A 67 6.91 7.97 1.49
N GLY A 68 8.15 7.60 1.18
CA GLY A 68 9.24 7.58 2.16
C GLY A 68 9.39 8.92 2.90
N LEU A 69 9.40 10.04 2.16
CA LEU A 69 9.43 11.38 2.77
C LEU A 69 8.20 11.64 3.65
N ALA A 70 7.00 11.24 3.22
CA ALA A 70 5.81 11.37 4.04
C ALA A 70 5.94 10.59 5.36
N PHE A 71 6.43 9.35 5.33
CA PHE A 71 6.62 8.53 6.52
C PHE A 71 7.75 8.99 7.45
N ILE A 72 8.69 9.82 6.95
CA ILE A 72 9.71 10.46 7.79
C ILE A 72 9.12 11.61 8.61
N TYR A 73 8.19 12.38 8.03
CA TYR A 73 7.70 13.62 8.64
C TYR A 73 6.32 13.52 9.29
N PHE A 74 5.51 12.55 8.88
CA PHE A 74 4.17 12.33 9.43
C PHE A 74 4.12 10.99 10.15
N ASP A 75 3.36 10.93 11.24
CA ASP A 75 3.08 9.67 11.92
C ASP A 75 2.37 8.70 10.97
N LYS A 76 2.88 7.47 10.87
CA LYS A 76 2.31 6.43 10.01
C LYS A 76 0.83 6.15 10.29
N TRP A 77 0.39 6.26 11.54
CA TRP A 77 -0.99 6.03 11.94
C TRP A 77 -1.93 7.11 11.40
N ASP A 78 -1.39 8.30 11.12
CA ASP A 78 -2.15 9.35 10.45
C ASP A 78 -2.11 9.20 8.93
N ILE A 79 -1.07 8.59 8.36
CA ILE A 79 -0.98 8.30 6.93
C ILE A 79 -1.95 7.19 6.51
N LYS A 80 -2.09 6.12 7.30
CA LYS A 80 -2.95 4.97 6.99
C LYS A 80 -4.36 5.35 6.55
N PRO A 81 -5.15 6.13 7.30
CA PRO A 81 -6.50 6.52 6.88
C PRO A 81 -6.50 7.39 5.62
N LEU A 82 -5.43 8.15 5.35
CA LEU A 82 -5.30 8.97 4.14
C LEU A 82 -5.11 8.17 2.85
N SER A 83 -4.83 6.87 2.97
CA SER A 83 -4.43 6.02 1.84
C SER A 83 -5.58 5.26 1.17
N PHE A 84 -6.77 5.21 1.78
CA PHE A 84 -7.90 4.39 1.31
C PHE A 84 -8.72 5.02 0.16
N LYS A 85 -8.53 6.30 -0.14
CA LYS A 85 -9.19 6.99 -1.25
C LYS A 85 -8.60 6.59 -2.61
N GLU A 86 -9.30 6.78 -3.72
CA GLU A 86 -8.72 6.55 -5.04
C GLU A 86 -7.54 7.50 -5.33
N HIS A 87 -6.56 7.02 -6.11
CA HIS A 87 -5.45 7.88 -6.52
C HIS A 87 -5.92 9.07 -7.36
N ALA A 88 -5.28 10.21 -7.12
CA ALA A 88 -5.40 11.35 -8.00
C ALA A 88 -4.91 11.03 -9.42
N GLY A 89 -5.52 11.70 -10.40
CA GLY A 89 -5.20 11.57 -11.82
C GLY A 89 -3.81 12.14 -12.18
N PHE A 90 -3.60 12.46 -13.47
CA PHE A 90 -2.33 13.04 -13.91
C PHE A 90 -2.12 14.47 -13.38
N ILE A 91 -0.87 14.79 -13.06
CA ILE A 91 -0.39 16.10 -12.61
C ILE A 91 -0.28 17.09 -13.76
N SER A 92 0.23 16.63 -14.91
CA SER A 92 0.53 17.46 -16.06
C SER A 92 -0.73 18.01 -16.75
N GLY A 93 -0.64 19.17 -17.39
CA GLY A 93 -1.77 19.76 -18.11
C GLY A 93 -2.89 20.35 -17.23
N LYS A 94 -2.71 20.39 -15.91
CA LYS A 94 -3.57 21.16 -15.01
C LYS A 94 -3.09 22.61 -14.97
N ALA A 95 -3.95 23.56 -15.34
CA ALA A 95 -3.67 24.99 -15.12
C ALA A 95 -3.50 25.35 -13.63
N GLY A 96 -3.87 24.45 -12.71
CA GLY A 96 -3.73 24.60 -11.26
C GLY A 96 -2.34 24.27 -10.69
N LEU A 97 -1.44 23.62 -11.44
CA LEU A 97 -0.15 23.19 -10.92
C LEU A 97 0.73 24.37 -10.46
N ASP A 98 0.72 25.48 -11.20
CA ASP A 98 1.49 26.68 -10.83
C ASP A 98 0.97 27.28 -9.51
N PHE A 99 -0.34 27.17 -9.26
CA PHE A 99 -0.95 27.64 -8.03
C PHE A 99 -0.61 26.71 -6.85
N GLU A 100 -0.69 25.39 -7.05
CA GLU A 100 -0.25 24.39 -6.07
C GLU A 100 1.23 24.57 -5.70
N LEU A 101 2.10 24.80 -6.70
CA LEU A 101 3.53 25.06 -6.49
C LEU A 101 3.80 26.37 -5.72
N ARG A 102 2.98 27.41 -5.92
CA ARG A 102 3.08 28.65 -5.15
C ARG A 102 2.73 28.43 -3.68
N ILE A 103 1.66 27.68 -3.40
CA ILE A 103 1.28 27.32 -2.03
C ILE A 103 2.39 26.51 -1.37
N LEU A 104 2.96 25.53 -2.09
CA LEU A 104 4.05 24.71 -1.59
C LEU A 104 5.29 25.56 -1.23
N ARG A 105 5.69 26.48 -2.12
CA ARG A 105 6.81 27.40 -1.87
C ARG A 105 6.56 28.32 -0.68
N LEU A 106 5.33 28.82 -0.54
CA LEU A 106 4.94 29.65 0.59
C LEU A 106 5.08 28.87 1.91
N ALA A 107 4.59 27.63 1.95
CA ALA A 107 4.71 26.77 3.13
C ALA A 107 6.18 26.57 3.54
N PHE A 108 7.06 26.26 2.57
CA PHE A 108 8.50 26.15 2.83
C PHE A 108 9.13 27.46 3.30
N SER A 109 8.76 28.59 2.69
CA SER A 109 9.29 29.91 3.12
C SER A 109 8.85 30.30 4.54
N SER A 110 7.73 29.74 5.01
CA SER A 110 7.25 29.90 6.38
C SER A 110 7.83 28.87 7.36
N GLY A 111 8.80 28.06 6.93
CA GLY A 111 9.46 27.06 7.79
C GLY A 111 8.63 25.80 8.05
N HIS A 112 7.60 25.54 7.24
CA HIS A 112 6.75 24.35 7.37
C HIS A 112 7.13 23.27 6.37
N ILE A 113 6.83 22.02 6.72
CA ILE A 113 6.97 20.89 5.80
C ILE A 113 5.68 20.77 5.00
N ALA A 114 5.78 20.60 3.69
CA ALA A 114 4.63 20.44 2.83
C ALA A 114 4.91 19.41 1.74
N ILE A 115 3.90 18.60 1.42
CA ILE A 115 3.96 17.57 0.38
C ILE A 115 2.81 17.81 -0.62
N LEU A 116 3.13 17.76 -1.91
CA LEU A 116 2.13 17.66 -2.97
C LEU A 116 1.60 16.22 -3.00
N ASN A 117 0.33 16.04 -2.71
CA ASN A 117 -0.26 14.73 -2.50
C ASN A 117 -0.28 13.89 -3.79
N ASP A 118 -0.42 14.54 -4.95
CA ASP A 118 -0.31 13.91 -6.27
C ASP A 118 1.06 13.21 -6.52
N LEU A 119 2.09 13.59 -5.75
CA LEU A 119 3.42 12.99 -5.80
C LEU A 119 3.58 11.76 -4.89
N THR A 120 2.55 11.40 -4.13
CA THR A 120 2.56 10.25 -3.21
C THR A 120 1.59 9.17 -3.66
N ASN A 121 1.73 7.97 -3.10
CA ASN A 121 0.71 6.95 -3.13
C ASN A 121 -0.12 6.86 -1.85
N CYS A 122 0.34 7.43 -0.73
CA CYS A 122 -0.31 7.28 0.57
C CYS A 122 -1.12 8.51 1.04
N LEU A 123 -0.83 9.72 0.55
CA LEU A 123 -1.59 10.93 0.87
C LEU A 123 -2.58 11.21 -0.26
N ARG A 124 -3.87 10.87 -0.06
CA ARG A 124 -4.88 10.95 -1.13
C ARG A 124 -6.02 11.94 -0.85
N TYR A 125 -5.87 12.77 0.18
CA TYR A 125 -6.84 13.78 0.58
C TYR A 125 -6.26 15.18 0.44
N GLY A 126 -6.89 16.01 -0.41
CA GLY A 126 -6.40 17.35 -0.74
C GLY A 126 -5.25 17.34 -1.74
N ASP A 127 -4.95 18.51 -2.29
CA ASP A 127 -3.85 18.69 -3.25
C ASP A 127 -2.49 18.79 -2.52
N ILE A 128 -2.47 19.39 -1.31
CA ILE A 128 -1.27 19.60 -0.49
C ILE A 128 -1.55 19.23 0.97
N THR A 129 -0.64 18.50 1.59
CA THR A 129 -0.62 18.30 3.05
C THR A 129 0.56 19.07 3.65
N ILE A 130 0.28 19.92 4.65
CA ILE A 130 1.26 20.73 5.36
C ILE A 130 1.35 20.26 6.82
N LEU A 131 2.56 20.10 7.33
CA LEU A 131 2.84 19.97 8.76
C LEU A 131 3.28 21.34 9.29
N ALA A 132 2.40 21.99 10.04
CA ALA A 132 2.63 23.27 10.67
C ALA A 132 2.41 23.15 12.18
N ASN A 133 3.45 23.45 12.97
CA ASN A 133 3.39 23.43 14.44
C ASN A 133 2.82 22.12 15.02
N GLY A 134 3.25 20.97 14.48
CA GLY A 134 2.78 19.64 14.89
C GLY A 134 1.37 19.28 14.40
N ARG A 135 0.67 20.17 13.69
CA ARG A 135 -0.66 19.92 13.13
C ARG A 135 -0.60 19.70 11.63
N LYS A 136 -1.48 18.82 11.14
CA LYS A 136 -1.65 18.55 9.72
C LYS A 136 -2.74 19.45 9.16
N LEU A 137 -2.42 20.16 8.09
CA LEU A 137 -3.36 20.99 7.35
C LEU A 137 -3.49 20.42 5.94
N PHE A 138 -4.71 20.13 5.54
CA PHE A 138 -5.03 19.68 4.19
C PHE A 138 -5.52 20.87 3.37
N ILE A 139 -4.94 21.08 2.19
CA ILE A 139 -5.30 22.17 1.30
C ILE A 139 -5.79 21.60 -0.02
N GLU A 140 -7.02 21.94 -0.40
CA GLU A 140 -7.52 21.80 -1.77
C GLU A 140 -7.29 23.13 -2.49
N ALA A 141 -6.38 23.15 -3.46
CA ALA A 141 -5.96 24.35 -4.17
C ALA A 141 -6.91 24.63 -5.34
N LYS A 142 -7.75 25.67 -5.22
CA LYS A 142 -8.63 26.13 -6.31
C LYS A 142 -8.37 27.60 -6.64
N SER A 143 -8.26 27.91 -7.93
CA SER A 143 -8.05 29.27 -8.43
C SER A 143 -9.35 30.05 -8.74
N GLY A 144 -10.55 29.50 -8.44
CA GLY A 144 -11.85 30.13 -8.77
C GLY A 144 -12.96 29.92 -7.73
N ARG A 145 -13.97 30.82 -7.74
CA ARG A 145 -15.03 30.94 -6.70
C ARG A 145 -16.29 30.08 -6.89
N LYS A 146 -16.47 29.36 -8.01
CA LYS A 146 -17.71 28.58 -8.26
C LYS A 146 -17.62 27.18 -7.66
N GLY A 147 -18.38 26.93 -6.59
CA GLY A 147 -18.51 25.62 -5.97
C GLY A 147 -19.49 24.74 -6.74
N ASN A 148 -18.98 23.70 -7.41
CA ASN A 148 -19.82 22.62 -7.95
C ASN A 148 -20.07 21.55 -6.87
N ALA A 149 -21.08 20.70 -7.03
CA ALA A 149 -21.37 19.58 -6.11
C ALA A 149 -20.14 18.70 -5.84
N ARG A 150 -19.28 18.49 -6.86
CA ARG A 150 -17.99 17.79 -6.71
C ARG A 150 -17.05 18.47 -5.71
N VAL A 151 -16.97 19.79 -5.71
CA VAL A 151 -16.10 20.56 -4.81
C VAL A 151 -16.61 20.45 -3.37
N GLN A 152 -17.93 20.51 -3.18
CA GLN A 152 -18.53 20.32 -1.86
C GLN A 152 -18.27 18.92 -1.30
N ARG A 153 -18.38 17.89 -2.14
CA ARG A 153 -18.03 16.52 -1.75
C ARG A 153 -16.56 16.37 -1.32
N GLN A 154 -15.62 16.92 -2.12
CA GLN A 154 -14.20 16.88 -1.77
C GLN A 154 -13.90 17.61 -0.45
N LYS A 155 -14.60 18.73 -0.21
CA LYS A 155 -14.48 19.49 1.03
C LYS A 155 -15.03 18.71 2.23
N SER A 156 -16.21 18.12 2.10
CA SER A 156 -16.79 17.26 3.15
C SER A 156 -15.87 16.09 3.50
N GLU A 157 -15.39 15.35 2.49
CA GLU A 157 -14.46 14.22 2.71
C GLU A 157 -13.15 14.65 3.37
N LEU A 158 -12.70 15.90 3.14
CA LEU A 158 -11.54 16.50 3.79
C LEU A 158 -11.82 16.92 5.25
N GLU A 159 -13.02 17.41 5.53
CA GLU A 159 -13.47 17.76 6.88
C GLU A 159 -13.62 16.49 7.72
N ASP A 160 -14.23 15.43 7.19
CA ASP A 160 -14.46 14.16 7.88
C ASP A 160 -13.13 13.50 8.31
N ILE A 161 -12.14 13.45 7.40
CA ILE A 161 -10.82 12.89 7.73
C ILE A 161 -10.04 13.78 8.70
N ALA A 162 -10.14 15.10 8.59
CA ALA A 162 -9.48 16.01 9.52
C ALA A 162 -10.08 15.90 10.92
N GLU A 163 -11.40 15.74 11.02
CA GLU A 163 -12.11 15.46 12.27
C GLU A 163 -11.61 14.14 12.86
N TYR A 164 -11.63 13.04 12.10
CA TYR A 164 -11.14 11.74 12.56
C TYR A 164 -9.69 11.77 13.06
N LEU A 165 -8.79 12.44 12.33
CA LEU A 165 -7.38 12.57 12.71
C LEU A 165 -7.18 13.44 13.97
N THR A 166 -8.13 14.32 14.29
CA THR A 166 -8.03 15.24 15.44
C THR A 166 -8.74 14.70 16.68
N SER A 167 -9.95 14.16 16.53
CA SER A 167 -10.78 13.64 17.61
C SER A 167 -10.44 12.18 17.96
N GLY A 168 -9.85 11.45 17.02
CA GLY A 168 -9.66 10.01 17.10
C GLY A 168 -10.95 9.20 16.95
N LYS A 169 -12.08 9.83 16.62
CA LYS A 169 -13.38 9.18 16.48
C LYS A 169 -14.14 9.69 15.26
N SER A 170 -14.83 8.81 14.53
CA SER A 170 -15.74 9.21 13.47
C SER A 170 -16.75 8.10 13.12
N ASP A 171 -17.99 8.48 12.90
CA ASP A 171 -19.08 7.68 12.33
C ASP A 171 -19.33 8.01 10.83
N LYS A 172 -18.81 9.16 10.38
CA LYS A 172 -18.91 9.68 9.00
C LYS A 172 -17.74 9.31 8.12
N PHE A 173 -16.64 8.83 8.70
CA PHE A 173 -15.48 8.44 7.93
C PHE A 173 -15.78 7.19 7.10
N HIS A 174 -16.21 7.41 5.86
CA HIS A 174 -16.63 6.35 4.95
C HIS A 174 -15.45 5.43 4.59
N ALA A 175 -15.58 4.14 4.90
CA ALA A 175 -14.79 3.02 4.39
C ALA A 175 -13.27 3.09 4.61
N ILE A 176 -12.80 2.85 5.84
CA ILE A 176 -11.44 2.30 6.04
C ILE A 176 -11.46 0.85 5.58
N GLY A 177 -10.71 0.51 4.53
CA GLY A 177 -10.64 -0.86 4.05
C GLY A 177 -11.98 -1.45 3.57
N GLY A 178 -12.96 -0.60 3.20
CA GLY A 178 -14.27 -1.05 2.74
C GLY A 178 -15.25 -1.47 3.85
N VAL A 179 -15.00 -1.06 5.09
CA VAL A 179 -15.87 -1.33 6.24
C VAL A 179 -16.63 -0.06 6.61
N GLU A 180 -17.95 -0.15 6.79
CA GLU A 180 -18.77 0.93 7.33
C GLU A 180 -18.97 0.71 8.84
N GLY A 181 -19.00 1.79 9.62
CA GLY A 181 -19.21 1.73 11.06
C GLY A 181 -18.58 2.90 11.80
N GLU A 182 -18.63 2.83 13.13
CA GLU A 182 -17.94 3.77 13.99
C GLU A 182 -16.46 3.39 14.09
N PHE A 183 -15.59 4.37 13.90
CA PHE A 183 -14.14 4.22 14.00
C PHE A 183 -13.64 4.95 15.23
N THR A 184 -12.88 4.23 16.06
CA THR A 184 -12.15 4.80 17.20
C THR A 184 -10.68 4.47 17.08
N ARG A 185 -9.82 5.47 17.30
CA ARG A 185 -8.38 5.28 17.42
C ARG A 185 -8.06 4.80 18.82
N VAL A 186 -7.39 3.67 18.88
CA VAL A 186 -6.84 3.08 20.10
C VAL A 186 -5.34 3.28 20.11
N SER A 187 -4.77 3.55 21.29
CA SER A 187 -3.33 3.62 21.44
C SER A 187 -2.74 2.22 21.38
N ILE A 188 -1.57 2.07 20.76
CA ILE A 188 -0.80 0.83 20.82
C ILE A 188 -0.35 0.59 22.27
N HIS A 189 -0.39 -0.68 22.71
CA HIS A 189 0.02 -1.07 24.05
C HIS A 189 1.53 -0.96 24.22
N ARG A 190 2.29 -1.35 23.19
CA ARG A 190 3.76 -1.33 23.19
C ARG A 190 4.32 -0.69 21.92
N PRO A 191 5.52 -0.06 22.01
CA PRO A 191 6.25 0.37 20.83
C PRO A 191 6.45 -0.79 19.84
N GLU A 192 6.29 -0.48 18.57
CA GLU A 192 6.46 -1.47 17.50
C GLU A 192 7.88 -2.04 17.45
N VAL A 193 7.93 -3.35 17.23
CA VAL A 193 9.18 -4.08 16.95
C VAL A 193 9.13 -4.57 15.51
N ASP A 194 10.21 -4.34 14.77
CA ASP A 194 10.36 -4.77 13.39
C ASP A 194 11.68 -5.50 13.15
N HIS A 195 11.76 -6.16 12.00
CA HIS A 195 12.92 -6.96 11.60
C HIS A 195 13.57 -6.47 10.31
N ARG A 196 13.48 -5.17 9.98
CA ARG A 196 14.06 -4.61 8.75
C ARG A 196 15.57 -4.84 8.67
N ASN A 197 16.29 -4.78 9.80
CA ASN A 197 17.71 -5.12 9.84
C ASN A 197 17.98 -6.57 9.40
N ARG A 198 17.17 -7.52 9.89
CA ARG A 198 17.27 -8.94 9.52
C ARG A 198 16.88 -9.19 8.07
N LEU A 199 15.83 -8.51 7.59
CA LEU A 199 15.43 -8.52 6.18
C LEU A 199 16.61 -8.13 5.28
N ASN A 200 17.27 -7.01 5.55
CA ASN A 200 18.39 -6.55 4.73
C ASN A 200 19.57 -7.53 4.76
N ALA A 201 19.87 -8.15 5.92
CA ALA A 201 20.87 -9.20 6.00
C ALA A 201 20.51 -10.46 5.18
N ILE A 202 19.22 -10.83 5.09
CA ILE A 202 18.76 -11.92 4.23
C ILE A 202 18.89 -11.55 2.75
N ILE A 203 18.53 -10.33 2.36
CA ILE A 203 18.66 -9.83 0.98
C ILE A 203 20.13 -9.91 0.53
N SER A 204 21.05 -9.37 1.34
CA SER A 204 22.49 -9.41 1.05
C SER A 204 23.00 -10.85 0.91
N ARG A 205 22.68 -11.73 1.87
CA ARG A 205 23.06 -13.15 1.80
C ARG A 205 22.49 -13.85 0.56
N ALA A 206 21.22 -13.63 0.23
CA ALA A 206 20.61 -14.19 -0.98
C ALA A 206 21.34 -13.73 -2.25
N ARG A 207 21.77 -12.46 -2.31
CA ARG A 207 22.53 -11.92 -3.45
C ARG A 207 23.90 -12.57 -3.59
N GLU A 208 24.60 -12.79 -2.49
CA GLU A 208 25.97 -13.32 -2.46
C GLU A 208 26.04 -14.81 -2.77
N ARG A 209 25.01 -15.58 -2.43
CA ARG A 209 25.00 -17.03 -2.65
C ARG A 209 24.95 -17.41 -4.14
N VAL A 210 25.50 -18.58 -4.44
CA VAL A 210 25.50 -19.17 -5.80
C VAL A 210 24.09 -19.53 -6.24
N ASP A 211 23.29 -20.08 -5.32
CA ASP A 211 21.89 -20.49 -5.56
C ASP A 211 20.90 -19.32 -5.56
N LYS A 212 21.36 -18.12 -5.19
CA LYS A 212 20.63 -16.85 -5.30
C LYS A 212 19.34 -16.77 -4.48
N TYR A 213 19.23 -17.55 -3.39
CA TYR A 213 18.15 -17.44 -2.41
C TYR A 213 18.65 -17.60 -0.97
N CYS A 214 17.93 -17.05 -0.01
CA CYS A 214 18.17 -17.24 1.42
C CYS A 214 16.85 -17.22 2.17
N MET A 215 16.72 -18.04 3.21
CA MET A 215 15.56 -18.03 4.10
C MET A 215 15.97 -18.36 5.52
N GLU A 216 15.41 -17.62 6.46
CA GLU A 216 15.77 -17.68 7.87
C GLU A 216 14.52 -17.49 8.72
N GLU A 217 14.48 -18.22 9.84
CA GLU A 217 13.53 -17.98 10.92
C GLU A 217 14.00 -16.75 11.72
N ILE A 218 13.15 -15.73 11.76
CA ILE A 218 13.43 -14.44 12.39
C ILE A 218 12.97 -14.42 13.84
N GLU A 219 11.80 -15.02 14.08
CA GLU A 219 11.20 -15.30 15.37
C GLU A 219 10.56 -16.69 15.28
N PRO A 220 10.28 -17.38 16.40
CA PRO A 220 9.58 -18.66 16.35
C PRO A 220 8.32 -18.59 15.48
N GLY A 221 8.28 -19.39 14.42
CA GLY A 221 7.17 -19.44 13.47
C GLY A 221 7.08 -18.28 12.46
N LEU A 222 8.04 -17.35 12.43
CA LEU A 222 8.11 -16.26 11.44
C LEU A 222 9.37 -16.39 10.58
N TYR A 223 9.20 -16.63 9.29
CA TYR A 223 10.31 -16.83 8.36
C TYR A 223 10.32 -15.80 7.26
N TYR A 224 11.50 -15.27 6.97
CA TYR A 224 11.73 -14.34 5.88
C TYR A 224 12.59 -15.03 4.83
N GLY A 225 12.17 -14.93 3.57
CA GLY A 225 12.85 -15.44 2.39
C GLY A 225 13.11 -14.34 1.37
N ALA A 226 14.29 -14.38 0.75
CA ALA A 226 14.64 -13.56 -0.40
C ALA A 226 15.17 -14.47 -1.52
N THR A 227 14.76 -14.21 -2.76
CA THR A 227 15.27 -14.91 -3.94
C THR A 227 15.43 -13.96 -5.13
N TYR A 228 16.51 -14.16 -5.89
CA TYR A 228 16.77 -13.52 -7.17
C TYR A 228 16.45 -14.42 -8.37
N VAL A 229 15.89 -15.60 -8.10
CA VAL A 229 15.57 -16.60 -9.12
C VAL A 229 14.07 -16.89 -9.06
N ALA A 230 13.39 -16.66 -10.18
CA ALA A 230 11.98 -16.99 -10.36
C ALA A 230 11.81 -18.46 -10.77
N ASP A 231 12.29 -19.38 -9.93
CA ASP A 231 12.18 -20.82 -10.14
C ASP A 231 11.17 -21.45 -9.18
N ARG A 232 10.27 -22.28 -9.73
CA ARG A 232 9.18 -22.90 -8.97
C ARG A 232 9.68 -23.87 -7.89
N LYS A 233 10.81 -24.56 -8.11
CA LYS A 233 11.37 -25.48 -7.12
C LYS A 233 11.94 -24.68 -5.95
N VAL A 234 12.66 -23.59 -6.23
CA VAL A 234 13.15 -22.67 -5.19
C VAL A 234 11.99 -22.14 -4.35
N LEU A 235 10.92 -21.66 -5.00
CA LEU A 235 9.74 -21.18 -4.28
C LEU A 235 9.06 -22.28 -3.44
N GLY A 236 8.94 -23.49 -3.99
CA GLY A 236 8.42 -24.65 -3.25
C GLY A 236 9.26 -24.97 -2.02
N THR A 237 10.59 -25.04 -2.17
CA THR A 237 11.52 -25.27 -1.06
C THR A 237 11.41 -24.21 0.03
N LEU A 238 11.17 -22.96 -0.33
CA LEU A 238 10.96 -21.89 0.65
C LEU A 238 9.65 -22.06 1.42
N ILE A 239 8.57 -22.42 0.73
CA ILE A 239 7.24 -22.60 1.34
C ILE A 239 7.19 -23.87 2.21
N ASP A 240 7.85 -24.94 1.79
CA ASP A 240 7.86 -26.24 2.49
C ASP A 240 8.87 -26.30 3.64
N LYS A 241 9.69 -25.24 3.83
CA LYS A 241 10.72 -25.19 4.87
C LYS A 241 10.13 -25.10 6.29
N PRO A 242 9.14 -24.25 6.57
CA PRO A 242 8.51 -24.22 7.89
C PRO A 242 7.64 -25.46 8.13
N PRO A 243 7.59 -25.98 9.37
CA PRO A 243 6.72 -27.09 9.71
C PRO A 243 5.22 -26.70 9.74
N GLY A 244 4.36 -27.64 9.36
CA GLY A 244 2.91 -27.55 9.59
C GLY A 244 2.16 -26.61 8.66
N SER A 245 1.02 -26.10 9.14
CA SER A 245 0.16 -25.17 8.41
C SER A 245 0.72 -23.76 8.46
N VAL A 246 0.76 -23.09 7.31
CA VAL A 246 1.40 -21.78 7.16
C VAL A 246 0.53 -20.77 6.43
N ILE A 247 0.74 -19.50 6.76
CA ILE A 247 0.29 -18.33 6.00
C ILE A 247 1.48 -17.83 5.20
N VAL A 248 1.31 -17.71 3.89
CA VAL A 248 2.38 -17.27 2.97
C VAL A 248 1.99 -15.94 2.35
N SER A 249 2.91 -14.98 2.37
CA SER A 249 2.76 -13.70 1.68
C SER A 249 3.96 -13.40 0.79
N PHE A 250 3.69 -13.18 -0.50
CA PHE A 250 4.65 -12.59 -1.41
C PHE A 250 4.55 -11.07 -1.32
N THR A 251 5.53 -10.44 -0.66
CA THR A 251 5.55 -8.98 -0.47
C THR A 251 5.49 -8.22 -1.80
N ASN A 252 6.00 -8.84 -2.86
CA ASN A 252 5.98 -8.31 -4.22
C ASN A 252 4.57 -8.06 -4.78
N GLU A 253 3.54 -8.75 -4.27
CA GLU A 253 2.16 -8.64 -4.77
C GLU A 253 1.52 -7.31 -4.38
N LEU A 254 1.80 -6.81 -3.16
CA LEU A 254 1.24 -5.55 -2.66
C LEU A 254 2.22 -4.38 -2.63
N LYS A 255 3.39 -4.50 -3.26
CA LYS A 255 4.41 -3.43 -3.30
C LYS A 255 3.94 -2.10 -3.91
N TYR A 256 2.81 -2.14 -4.62
CA TYR A 256 2.17 -0.98 -5.25
C TYR A 256 0.70 -0.79 -4.80
N SER A 257 0.30 -1.42 -3.70
CA SER A 257 -1.07 -1.35 -3.19
C SER A 257 -1.45 0.07 -2.74
N GLY A 258 -0.45 0.84 -2.29
CA GLY A 258 -0.64 2.20 -1.80
C GLY A 258 -1.52 2.26 -0.55
N LEU A 259 -1.65 1.16 0.20
CA LEU A 259 -2.49 1.04 1.40
C LEU A 259 -1.86 1.69 2.64
N GLY A 260 -0.91 2.61 2.50
CA GLY A 260 -0.28 3.27 3.65
C GLY A 260 0.49 2.30 4.58
N TYR A 261 1.06 1.22 4.03
CA TYR A 261 2.09 0.46 4.73
C TYR A 261 3.41 1.24 4.73
N TYR A 262 4.26 0.94 5.70
CA TYR A 262 5.61 1.50 5.78
C TYR A 262 6.37 1.28 4.44
N PRO A 263 6.92 2.34 3.80
CA PRO A 263 7.43 2.24 2.44
C PRO A 263 8.61 1.28 2.30
N PHE A 264 8.59 0.44 1.27
CA PHE A 264 9.74 -0.43 0.94
C PHE A 264 11.02 0.34 0.61
N SER A 265 10.90 1.59 0.16
CA SER A 265 12.03 2.52 -0.02
C SER A 265 12.73 2.90 1.29
N LEU A 266 12.07 2.70 2.44
CA LEU A 266 12.64 2.85 3.77
C LEU A 266 12.92 1.51 4.46
N SER A 267 12.31 0.41 4.02
CA SER A 267 12.55 -0.93 4.55
C SER A 267 13.76 -1.64 3.93
N ILE A 268 14.06 -1.38 2.65
CA ILE A 268 15.19 -1.95 1.92
C ILE A 268 16.28 -0.88 1.82
N TYR A 269 17.41 -1.10 2.49
CA TYR A 269 18.45 -0.09 2.67
C TYR A 269 19.37 0.04 1.46
N ASP A 270 19.66 -1.07 0.77
CA ASP A 270 20.46 -1.06 -0.45
C ASP A 270 19.62 -0.54 -1.63
N PRO A 271 19.98 0.61 -2.25
CA PRO A 271 19.18 1.18 -3.34
C PRO A 271 19.09 0.27 -4.56
N GLU A 272 20.13 -0.53 -4.83
CA GLU A 272 20.12 -1.49 -5.92
C GLU A 272 19.13 -2.63 -5.61
N ALA A 273 19.13 -3.17 -4.40
CA ALA A 273 18.17 -4.20 -3.98
C ALA A 273 16.74 -3.68 -4.03
N TRP A 274 16.52 -2.43 -3.60
CA TRP A 274 15.21 -1.79 -3.71
C TRP A 274 14.75 -1.69 -5.17
N TYR A 275 15.64 -1.28 -6.08
CA TYR A 275 15.34 -1.24 -7.51
C TYR A 275 15.05 -2.64 -8.09
N GLU A 276 15.82 -3.64 -7.68
CA GLU A 276 15.61 -5.05 -8.06
C GLU A 276 14.27 -5.57 -7.52
N PHE A 277 13.85 -5.16 -6.33
CA PHE A 277 12.53 -5.47 -5.77
C PHE A 277 11.41 -4.81 -6.57
N CYS A 278 11.55 -3.53 -6.91
CA CYS A 278 10.58 -2.81 -7.74
C CYS A 278 10.43 -3.43 -9.13
N SER A 279 11.53 -3.80 -9.78
CA SER A 279 11.55 -4.47 -11.09
C SER A 279 11.11 -5.94 -11.04
N GLY A 280 11.04 -6.54 -9.85
CA GLY A 280 10.64 -7.93 -9.65
C GLY A 280 11.79 -8.94 -9.79
N LYS A 281 13.03 -8.47 -9.95
CA LYS A 281 14.23 -9.33 -9.93
C LYS A 281 14.50 -9.88 -8.53
N LEU A 282 14.28 -9.08 -7.49
CA LEU A 282 14.25 -9.52 -6.09
C LEU A 282 12.81 -9.83 -5.71
N MET A 283 12.57 -11.05 -5.21
CA MET A 283 11.31 -11.46 -4.62
C MET A 283 11.48 -11.71 -3.13
N LEU A 284 10.57 -11.16 -2.34
CA LEU A 284 10.49 -11.37 -0.90
C LEU A 284 9.28 -12.23 -0.56
N LEU A 285 9.50 -13.20 0.32
CA LEU A 285 8.52 -14.15 0.80
C LEU A 285 8.53 -14.11 2.33
N LEU A 286 7.36 -13.96 2.93
CA LEU A 286 7.20 -14.08 4.37
C LEU A 286 6.24 -15.24 4.66
N VAL A 287 6.63 -16.08 5.62
CA VAL A 287 5.87 -17.27 6.02
C VAL A 287 5.65 -17.25 7.52
N VAL A 288 4.41 -17.53 7.94
CA VAL A 288 4.00 -17.56 9.34
C VAL A 288 3.36 -18.90 9.65
N GLU A 289 3.85 -19.59 10.68
CA GLU A 289 3.23 -20.82 11.17
C GLU A 289 1.93 -20.49 11.91
N THR A 290 0.81 -21.10 11.48
CA THR A 290 -0.51 -20.84 12.11
C THR A 290 -0.55 -21.33 13.55
N LYS A 291 0.14 -22.43 13.83
CA LYS A 291 0.18 -23.03 15.16
C LYS A 291 0.79 -22.10 16.20
N VAL A 292 1.79 -21.29 15.85
CA VAL A 292 2.38 -20.32 16.78
C VAL A 292 1.38 -19.23 17.17
N ILE A 293 0.54 -18.79 16.22
CA ILE A 293 -0.57 -17.86 16.49
C ILE A 293 -1.58 -18.52 17.45
N GLU A 294 -2.01 -19.75 17.12
CA GLU A 294 -2.98 -20.52 17.91
C GLU A 294 -2.49 -20.76 19.33
N ASP A 295 -1.27 -21.28 19.51
CA ASP A 295 -0.69 -21.59 20.81
C ASP A 295 -0.54 -20.33 21.67
N ARG A 296 -0.08 -19.21 21.07
CA ARG A 296 0.10 -17.94 21.80
C ARG A 296 -1.22 -17.36 22.29
N LEU A 297 -2.22 -17.28 21.41
CA LEU A 297 -3.53 -16.72 21.77
C LEU A 297 -4.30 -17.66 22.72
N SER A 298 -4.19 -18.98 22.53
CA SER A 298 -4.85 -19.96 23.40
C SER A 298 -4.30 -19.94 24.83
N SER A 299 -2.99 -19.66 25.00
CA SER A 299 -2.40 -19.47 26.34
C SER A 299 -2.96 -18.26 27.10
N HIS A 300 -3.74 -17.40 26.44
CA HIS A 300 -4.45 -16.26 27.02
C HIS A 300 -5.98 -16.45 27.02
N GLY A 301 -6.48 -17.68 26.84
CA GLY A 301 -7.91 -17.97 26.85
C GLY A 301 -8.64 -17.61 25.55
N ILE A 302 -7.91 -17.29 24.47
CA ILE A 302 -8.47 -16.84 23.20
C ILE A 302 -8.36 -17.97 22.15
N SER A 303 -9.50 -18.40 21.63
CA SER A 303 -9.61 -19.30 20.48
C SER A 303 -9.49 -18.51 19.18
N VAL A 304 -8.81 -19.11 18.21
CA VAL A 304 -8.44 -18.48 16.93
C VAL A 304 -9.03 -19.28 15.79
N LYS A 305 -9.66 -18.60 14.85
CA LYS A 305 -10.04 -19.17 13.56
C LYS A 305 -9.48 -18.32 12.43
N ILE A 306 -8.60 -18.92 11.64
CA ILE A 306 -8.08 -18.32 10.41
C ILE A 306 -9.12 -18.50 9.31
N THR A 307 -9.45 -17.42 8.61
CA THR A 307 -10.46 -17.39 7.55
C THR A 307 -9.82 -17.28 6.17
N ASN A 308 -10.63 -17.44 5.12
CA ASN A 308 -10.20 -17.17 3.75
C ASN A 308 -10.43 -15.69 3.34
N GLU A 309 -10.95 -14.84 4.22
CA GLU A 309 -11.23 -13.42 3.95
C GLU A 309 -10.02 -12.51 4.20
N TRP A 310 -8.89 -12.84 3.58
CA TRP A 310 -7.58 -12.18 3.81
C TRP A 310 -7.58 -10.66 3.65
N THR A 311 -8.45 -10.12 2.80
CA THR A 311 -8.52 -8.68 2.52
C THR A 311 -9.40 -7.92 3.52
N LYS A 312 -10.27 -8.61 4.26
CA LYS A 312 -11.20 -7.99 5.22
C LYS A 312 -10.88 -8.42 6.64
N PHE A 313 -11.10 -9.68 6.98
CA PHE A 313 -10.99 -10.21 8.34
C PHE A 313 -10.35 -11.62 8.33
N PRO A 314 -9.02 -11.71 8.17
CA PRO A 314 -8.32 -13.00 8.14
C PRO A 314 -8.38 -13.80 9.44
N ILE A 315 -8.68 -13.17 10.58
CA ILE A 315 -8.67 -13.81 11.89
C ILE A 315 -9.95 -13.46 12.65
N GLU A 316 -10.65 -14.49 13.11
CA GLU A 316 -11.71 -14.40 14.11
C GLU A 316 -11.15 -14.82 15.48
N LEU A 317 -11.51 -14.06 16.52
CA LEU A 317 -11.15 -14.31 17.92
C LEU A 317 -12.40 -14.54 18.77
N THR A 318 -12.40 -15.58 19.59
CA THR A 318 -13.46 -15.92 20.55
C THR A 318 -12.87 -16.41 21.86
N ASP A 319 -13.60 -16.39 22.97
CA ASP A 319 -13.12 -17.08 24.17
C ASP A 319 -13.07 -18.58 23.90
N ILE A 320 -12.11 -19.27 24.51
CA ILE A 320 -12.05 -20.74 24.47
C ILE A 320 -13.29 -21.36 25.09
N GLU A 321 -13.82 -20.74 26.14
CA GLU A 321 -15.02 -21.21 26.86
C GLU A 321 -16.32 -20.62 26.28
N ALA A 322 -16.26 -19.90 25.16
CA ALA A 322 -17.42 -19.28 24.56
C ALA A 322 -18.47 -20.31 24.14
N VAL A 323 -19.72 -20.07 24.54
CA VAL A 323 -20.88 -20.81 24.03
C VAL A 323 -21.18 -20.44 22.58
N GLU A 324 -21.87 -21.32 21.87
CA GLU A 324 -22.32 -21.07 20.50
C GLU A 324 -23.17 -19.77 20.45
N GLY A 325 -22.76 -18.82 19.60
CA GLY A 325 -23.40 -17.50 19.49
C GLY A 325 -22.74 -16.37 20.29
N ALA A 326 -21.63 -16.62 20.99
CA ALA A 326 -20.87 -15.56 21.66
C ALA A 326 -20.34 -14.48 20.69
N ASN A 327 -20.16 -13.27 21.22
CA ASN A 327 -19.57 -12.16 20.49
C ASN A 327 -18.14 -12.50 20.05
N LYS A 328 -17.85 -12.20 18.79
CA LYS A 328 -16.54 -12.43 18.17
C LYS A 328 -15.86 -11.11 17.88
N SER A 329 -14.54 -11.07 18.06
CA SER A 329 -13.72 -9.96 17.58
C SER A 329 -13.07 -10.35 16.25
N LEU A 330 -13.08 -9.44 15.29
CA LEU A 330 -12.53 -9.66 13.95
C LEU A 330 -11.28 -8.80 13.77
N VAL A 331 -10.16 -9.43 13.40
CA VAL A 331 -8.92 -8.69 13.12
C VAL A 331 -8.87 -8.31 11.67
N GLY A 332 -8.80 -7.00 11.40
CA GLY A 332 -8.75 -6.46 10.04
C GLY A 332 -7.51 -6.91 9.25
N GLY A 333 -7.71 -7.25 7.98
CA GLY A 333 -6.65 -7.71 7.09
C GLY A 333 -5.55 -6.67 6.86
N HIS A 334 -5.89 -5.38 6.97
CA HIS A 334 -4.91 -4.30 6.93
C HIS A 334 -4.00 -4.29 8.17
N PHE A 335 -4.56 -4.53 9.36
CA PHE A 335 -3.79 -4.59 10.60
C PHE A 335 -2.88 -5.83 10.62
N PHE A 336 -3.45 -7.01 10.33
CA PHE A 336 -2.67 -8.24 10.26
C PHE A 336 -1.62 -8.20 9.12
N GLY A 337 -1.96 -7.59 7.99
CA GLY A 337 -1.07 -7.42 6.84
C GLY A 337 0.22 -6.67 7.16
N ARG A 338 0.26 -5.85 8.22
CA ARG A 338 1.47 -5.13 8.64
C ARG A 338 2.62 -6.07 8.98
N LEU A 339 2.32 -7.28 9.46
CA LEU A 339 3.32 -8.34 9.65
C LEU A 339 4.16 -8.55 8.38
N PHE A 340 3.48 -8.61 7.23
CA PHE A 340 4.08 -8.96 5.95
C PHE A 340 4.68 -7.76 5.21
N TYR A 341 4.06 -6.59 5.33
CA TYR A 341 4.40 -5.42 4.52
C TYR A 341 5.19 -4.34 5.27
N GLU A 342 5.20 -4.39 6.60
CA GLU A 342 6.01 -3.51 7.46
C GLU A 342 7.12 -4.28 8.21
N PHE A 343 7.20 -5.59 8.01
CA PHE A 343 8.20 -6.47 8.61
C PHE A 343 8.17 -6.43 10.15
N LEU A 344 6.97 -6.37 10.71
CA LEU A 344 6.78 -6.35 12.16
C LEU A 344 7.10 -7.71 12.78
N SER A 345 7.37 -7.69 14.08
CA SER A 345 7.43 -8.88 14.92
C SER A 345 6.07 -9.55 15.00
N LEU A 346 6.05 -10.88 14.85
CA LEU A 346 4.86 -11.69 15.04
C LEU A 346 4.43 -11.61 16.50
N TYR A 347 5.38 -11.75 17.42
CA TYR A 347 5.10 -11.69 18.85
C TYR A 347 4.55 -10.33 19.26
N TRP A 348 5.13 -9.22 18.78
CA TRP A 348 4.59 -7.89 19.05
C TRP A 348 3.13 -7.78 18.58
N LEU A 349 2.83 -8.23 17.36
CA LEU A 349 1.48 -8.14 16.80
C LEU A 349 0.47 -8.96 17.62
N LEU A 350 0.84 -10.17 18.04
CA LEU A 350 -0.02 -11.04 18.85
C LEU A 350 -0.28 -10.44 20.23
N GLU A 351 0.71 -9.80 20.86
CA GLU A 351 0.53 -9.11 22.14
C GLU A 351 -0.45 -7.92 22.01
N GLU A 352 -0.37 -7.16 20.92
CA GLU A 352 -1.35 -6.10 20.65
C GLU A 352 -2.76 -6.67 20.42
N MET A 353 -2.88 -7.79 19.71
CA MET A 353 -4.17 -8.46 19.52
C MET A 353 -4.77 -8.92 20.86
N ILE A 354 -3.97 -9.51 21.76
CA ILE A 354 -4.39 -9.93 23.10
C ILE A 354 -4.87 -8.72 23.90
N TYR A 355 -4.07 -7.65 23.93
CA TYR A 355 -4.41 -6.44 24.68
C TYR A 355 -5.73 -5.84 24.20
N LEU A 356 -5.90 -5.65 22.88
CA LEU A 356 -7.11 -5.08 22.30
C LEU A 356 -8.33 -5.98 22.53
N TYR A 357 -8.16 -7.30 22.45
CA TYR A 357 -9.25 -8.25 22.69
C TYR A 357 -9.84 -8.12 24.10
N HIS A 358 -8.99 -7.95 25.12
CA HIS A 358 -9.45 -7.77 26.50
C HIS A 358 -9.97 -6.35 26.76
N GLN A 359 -9.39 -5.32 26.16
CA GLN A 359 -9.90 -3.94 26.27
C GLN A 359 -11.33 -3.77 25.76
N ASP A 360 -11.71 -4.46 24.68
CA ASP A 360 -13.06 -4.37 24.12
C ASP A 360 -14.15 -4.99 25.02
N ARG A 361 -13.75 -5.66 26.11
CA ARG A 361 -14.62 -6.42 27.00
C ARG A 361 -14.71 -5.87 28.42
N ASP A 362 -13.89 -4.88 28.75
CA ASP A 362 -13.98 -4.04 29.95
C ASP A 362 -14.83 -2.78 29.68
#